data_AF-A0A2V9JU69-F1
#
_entry.id   AF-A0A2V9JU69-F1
#
_cell.length_a   1.000
_cell.length_b   1.000
_cell.length_c   1.000
_cell.angle_alpha   90.00
_cell.angle_beta   90.00
_cell.angle_gamma   90.00
#
_symmetry.space_group_name_H-M   'P 1'
#
loop_
_entity.id
_entity.type
_entity.pdbx_description
1 polymer ?
#
loop_
_entity_poly.entity_id
_entity_poly.type
_entity_poly.pdbx_seq_one_letter_code
_entity_poly.pdbx_strand_id
1 'polypeptide(L)'
;ASIPGKYVLEASFSPVPEGWLEALKKLPDVERVTAQDHIFRIASLNGPRTTVELVEAARRAQATITSLAVESTTLDDVFMHYTGRQLRDALQSAYRYDISHIYQR
;
A
#
# COMPACT_ATOMS: atom_id res chain seq x y z
N ALA A 1 -9.14 -7.87 -2.67
CA ALA A 1 -8.52 -6.63 -2.16
C ALA A 1 -7.32 -7.04 -1.30
N SER A 2 -6.15 -6.45 -1.52
CA SER A 2 -4.92 -6.90 -0.86
C SER A 2 -4.61 -5.96 0.31
N ILE A 3 -4.48 -6.51 1.51
CA ILE A 3 -3.75 -5.86 2.62
C ILE A 3 -2.38 -6.55 2.76
N PRO A 4 -1.36 -6.18 1.96
CA PRO A 4 0.02 -6.44 2.39
C PRO A 4 0.98 -5.29 2.06
N GLY A 5 1.84 -5.08 3.04
CA GLY A 5 2.61 -3.89 3.38
C GLY A 5 2.15 -3.43 4.75
N LYS A 6 2.73 -3.98 5.85
CA LYS A 6 2.49 -3.44 7.21
C LYS A 6 2.79 -1.94 7.28
N TYR A 7 3.63 -1.48 6.36
CA TYR A 7 4.02 -0.12 6.17
C TYR A 7 3.91 0.28 4.70
N VAL A 8 3.58 1.54 4.49
CA VAL A 8 3.66 2.22 3.21
C VAL A 8 4.62 3.38 3.37
N LEU A 9 5.64 3.42 2.54
CA LEU A 9 6.52 4.58 2.41
C LEU A 9 6.14 5.30 1.12
N GLU A 10 6.00 6.61 1.18
CA GLU A 10 5.87 7.48 0.01
C GLU A 10 7.06 8.41 -0.03
N ALA A 11 7.82 8.36 -1.12
CA ALA A 11 9.05 9.12 -1.26
C ALA A 11 9.14 9.78 -2.63
N SER A 12 9.56 11.04 -2.64
CA SER A 12 9.80 11.82 -3.85
C SER A 12 11.30 12.04 -4.05
N PHE A 13 11.79 11.90 -5.28
CA PHE A 13 13.21 12.02 -5.60
C PHE A 13 13.49 13.10 -6.65
N SER A 14 14.60 13.83 -6.52
CA SER A 14 15.08 14.76 -7.55
C SER A 14 16.62 14.81 -7.59
N PRO A 15 17.26 14.53 -8.76
CA PRO A 15 16.67 13.87 -9.92
C PRO A 15 16.26 12.41 -9.61
N VAL A 16 15.44 11.79 -10.46
CA VAL A 16 15.12 10.36 -10.37
C VAL A 16 16.22 9.57 -11.08
N PRO A 17 16.94 8.66 -10.39
CA PRO A 17 17.98 7.84 -11.02
C PRO A 17 17.43 6.93 -12.12
N GLU A 18 18.27 6.58 -13.09
CA GLU A 18 17.93 5.56 -14.08
C GLU A 18 17.73 4.19 -13.40
N GLY A 19 16.67 3.47 -13.77
CA GLY A 19 16.36 2.16 -13.19
C GLY A 19 15.91 2.18 -11.73
N TRP A 20 15.55 3.35 -11.19
CA TRP A 20 15.24 3.51 -9.76
C TRP A 20 14.12 2.60 -9.26
N LEU A 21 13.06 2.42 -10.05
CA LEU A 21 11.95 1.52 -9.72
C LEU A 21 12.45 0.08 -9.43
N GLU A 22 13.34 -0.44 -10.27
CA GLU A 22 13.86 -1.80 -10.11
C GLU A 22 14.87 -1.90 -8.96
N ALA A 23 15.60 -0.83 -8.67
CA ALA A 23 16.46 -0.76 -7.48
C ALA A 23 15.63 -0.79 -6.18
N LEU A 24 14.54 -0.01 -6.12
CA LEU A 24 13.65 0.04 -4.97
C LEU A 24 12.95 -1.29 -4.71
N LYS A 25 12.54 -2.02 -5.76
CA LYS A 25 11.95 -3.37 -5.64
C LYS A 25 12.89 -4.39 -5.02
N LYS A 26 14.20 -4.16 -5.06
CA LYS A 26 15.23 -5.06 -4.51
C LYS A 26 15.60 -4.73 -3.06
N LEU A 27 15.06 -3.67 -2.48
CA LEU A 27 15.34 -3.32 -1.09
C LEU A 27 14.76 -4.39 -0.14
N PRO A 28 15.40 -4.62 1.01
CA PRO A 28 14.91 -5.57 2.00
C PRO A 28 13.48 -5.27 2.45
N ASP A 29 12.70 -6.34 2.63
CA ASP A 29 11.32 -6.31 3.15
C ASP A 29 10.31 -5.56 2.27
N VAL A 30 10.69 -5.14 1.06
CA VAL A 30 9.79 -4.54 0.06
C VAL A 30 8.95 -5.62 -0.62
N GLU A 31 7.63 -5.46 -0.58
CA GLU A 31 6.69 -6.34 -1.24
C GLU A 31 6.24 -5.79 -2.60
N ARG A 32 6.18 -4.46 -2.73
CA ARG A 32 5.67 -3.80 -3.93
C ARG A 32 6.19 -2.39 -4.03
N VAL A 33 6.52 -1.96 -5.24
CA VAL A 33 6.81 -0.56 -5.55
C VAL A 33 5.97 -0.13 -6.75
N THR A 34 5.33 1.01 -6.62
CA THR A 34 4.66 1.71 -7.72
C THR A 34 5.29 3.09 -7.87
N ALA A 35 5.40 3.58 -9.11
CA ALA A 35 5.96 4.88 -9.42
C ALA A 35 4.96 5.72 -10.19
N GLN A 36 4.92 7.01 -9.88
CA GLN A 36 4.20 8.03 -10.63
C GLN A 36 5.11 9.27 -10.73
N ASP A 37 5.66 9.50 -11.92
CA ASP A 37 6.71 10.49 -12.18
C ASP A 37 7.93 10.34 -11.25
N HIS A 38 8.05 11.22 -10.26
CA HIS A 38 9.15 11.28 -9.30
C HIS A 38 8.76 10.79 -7.90
N ILE A 39 7.51 10.33 -7.75
CA ILE A 39 6.93 9.86 -6.50
C ILE A 39 6.85 8.33 -6.54
N PHE A 40 7.36 7.69 -5.49
CA PHE A 40 7.42 6.25 -5.34
C PHE A 40 6.68 5.84 -4.08
N ARG A 41 5.76 4.89 -4.24
CA ARG A 41 5.02 4.29 -3.14
C ARG A 41 5.49 2.85 -2.95
N ILE A 42 6.01 2.57 -1.76
CA ILE A 42 6.71 1.33 -1.40
C ILE A 42 5.94 0.64 -0.28
N ALA A 43 5.41 -0.55 -0.55
CA ALA A 43 4.81 -1.40 0.46
C ALA A 43 5.90 -2.27 1.09
N SER A 44 5.98 -2.30 2.42
CA SER A 44 7.01 -3.01 3.18
C SER A 44 6.45 -3.79 4.38
N LEU A 45 7.08 -4.93 4.68
CA LEU A 45 6.83 -5.70 5.91
C LEU A 45 7.54 -5.11 7.14
N ASN A 46 8.54 -4.26 6.94
CA ASN A 46 9.34 -3.63 7.98
C ASN A 46 9.70 -2.18 7.62
N GLY A 47 8.80 -1.24 7.96
CA GLY A 47 8.93 0.18 7.65
C GLY A 47 10.25 0.79 8.11
N PRO A 48 10.63 0.70 9.40
CA PRO A 48 11.87 1.28 9.90
C PRO A 48 13.12 0.80 9.15
N ARG A 49 13.22 -0.51 8.86
CA ARG A 49 14.37 -1.05 8.12
C ARG A 49 14.37 -0.58 6.67
N THR A 50 13.23 -0.66 5.99
CA THR A 50 13.11 -0.21 4.60
C THR A 50 13.40 1.29 4.47
N THR A 51 13.02 2.12 5.45
CA THR A 51 13.34 3.55 5.46
C THR A 51 14.85 3.80 5.48
N VAL A 52 15.60 3.08 6.32
CA VAL A 52 17.07 3.21 6.38
C VAL A 52 17.69 2.82 5.04
N GLU A 53 17.27 1.68 4.48
CA GLU A 53 17.78 1.19 3.20
C GLU A 53 17.42 2.11 2.02
N LEU A 54 16.24 2.74 2.05
CA LEU A 54 15.80 3.73 1.07
C LEU A 54 16.71 4.96 1.08
N VAL A 55 16.98 5.51 2.26
CA VAL A 55 17.87 6.67 2.43
C VAL A 55 19.29 6.34 1.99
N GLU A 56 19.81 5.17 2.37
CA GLU A 56 21.15 4.74 1.94
C GLU A 56 21.23 4.49 0.43
N ALA A 57 20.18 3.91 -0.17
CA ALA A 57 20.13 3.75 -1.61
C ALA A 57 20.13 5.10 -2.31
N ALA A 58 19.31 6.06 -1.87
CA ALA A 58 19.23 7.40 -2.45
C ALA A 58 20.59 8.11 -2.38
N ARG A 59 21.26 8.00 -1.23
CA ARG A 59 22.62 8.52 -1.02
C ARG A 59 23.62 7.91 -2.00
N ARG A 60 23.59 6.59 -2.21
CA ARG A 60 24.47 5.90 -3.19
C ARG A 60 24.19 6.32 -4.63
N ALA A 61 22.93 6.59 -4.95
CA ALA A 61 22.51 7.03 -6.28
C ALA A 61 22.63 8.54 -6.50
N GLN A 62 23.12 9.30 -5.50
CA GLN A 62 23.20 10.76 -5.52
C GLN A 62 21.84 11.44 -5.80
N ALA A 63 20.74 10.79 -5.41
CA ALA A 63 19.39 11.32 -5.52
C ALA A 63 18.99 12.05 -4.24
N THR A 64 18.40 13.23 -4.37
CA THR A 64 17.84 13.95 -3.21
C THR A 64 16.43 13.45 -2.94
N ILE A 65 16.16 13.02 -1.70
CA ILE A 65 14.80 12.77 -1.23
C ILE A 65 14.16 14.13 -0.92
N THR A 66 13.15 14.52 -1.68
CA THR A 66 12.46 15.82 -1.50
C THR A 66 11.26 15.73 -0.56
N SER A 67 10.69 14.54 -0.39
CA SER A 67 9.63 14.23 0.56
C SER A 67 9.73 12.76 0.97
N LEU A 68 9.42 12.46 2.24
CA LEU A 68 9.34 11.10 2.76
C LEU A 68 8.25 11.02 3.83
N ALA A 69 7.23 10.21 3.57
CA ALA A 69 6.21 9.84 4.53
C ALA A 69 6.26 8.33 4.80
N VAL A 70 6.05 7.94 6.05
CA VAL A 70 5.99 6.53 6.47
C VAL A 70 4.70 6.33 7.25
N GLU A 71 3.84 5.46 6.75
CA GLU A 71 2.56 5.12 7.33
C GLU A 71 2.55 3.64 7.70
N SER A 72 2.02 3.29 8.86
CA SER A 72 1.75 1.90 9.23
C SER A 72 0.27 1.61 9.05
N THR A 73 -0.07 0.42 8.53
CA THR A 73 -1.46 -0.05 8.57
C THR A 73 -1.77 -0.45 10.01
N THR A 74 -2.75 0.21 10.61
CA THR A 74 -3.18 -0.08 11.98
C THR A 74 -4.17 -1.23 12.03
N LEU A 75 -4.41 -1.75 13.24
CA LEU A 75 -5.48 -2.72 13.47
C LEU A 75 -6.85 -2.13 13.10
N ASP A 76 -7.07 -0.83 13.31
CA ASP A 76 -8.33 -0.17 12.96
C ASP A 76 -8.58 -0.19 11.44
N ASP A 77 -7.55 0.08 10.63
CA ASP A 77 -7.64 0.01 9.16
C ASP A 77 -8.02 -1.39 8.66
N VAL A 78 -7.48 -2.40 9.33
CA VAL A 78 -7.79 -3.81 9.08
C VAL A 78 -9.23 -4.13 9.51
N PHE A 79 -9.63 -3.72 10.72
CA PHE A 79 -10.99 -3.92 11.23
C PHE A 79 -12.02 -3.24 10.32
N MET A 80 -11.82 -2.00 9.92
CA MET A 80 -12.68 -1.27 8.99
C MET A 80 -12.80 -2.00 7.64
N HIS A 81 -11.69 -2.53 7.11
CA HIS A 81 -11.73 -3.29 5.87
C HIS A 81 -12.57 -4.58 5.98
N TYR A 82 -12.36 -5.36 7.04
CA TYR A 82 -13.04 -6.64 7.23
C TYR A 82 -14.49 -6.49 7.68
N THR A 83 -14.79 -5.59 8.62
CA THR A 83 -16.16 -5.30 9.06
C THR A 83 -16.98 -4.67 7.94
N GLY A 84 -16.40 -3.74 7.17
CA GLY A 84 -17.06 -3.12 6.02
C GLY A 84 -17.37 -4.12 4.89
N ARG A 85 -16.53 -5.14 4.69
CA ARG A 85 -16.83 -6.25 3.78
C ARG A 85 -17.97 -7.12 4.30
N GLN A 86 -17.91 -7.55 5.56
CA GLN A 86 -18.95 -8.38 6.17
C GLN A 86 -20.32 -7.70 6.15
N LEU A 87 -20.38 -6.39 6.42
CA LEU A 87 -21.63 -5.63 6.39
C LEU A 87 -22.22 -5.54 4.97
N ARG A 88 -21.38 -5.30 3.95
CA ARG A 88 -21.82 -5.29 2.54
C ARG A 88 -22.31 -6.66 2.09
N ASP A 89 -21.59 -7.72 2.45
CA ASP A 89 -21.96 -9.10 2.09
C ASP A 89 -23.28 -9.51 2.78
N ALA A 90 -23.47 -9.14 4.06
CA ALA A 90 -24.70 -9.38 4.81
C ALA A 90 -25.89 -8.59 4.26
N LEU A 91 -25.69 -7.33 3.87
CA LEU A 91 -26.73 -6.52 3.26
C LEU A 91 -27.15 -7.09 1.90
N GLN A 92 -26.19 -7.51 1.07
CA GLN A 92 -26.46 -8.11 -0.23
C GLN A 92 -27.19 -9.46 -0.12
N SER A 93 -26.86 -10.28 0.88
CA SER A 93 -27.58 -11.54 1.13
C SER A 93 -29.01 -11.29 1.64
N ALA A 94 -29.20 -10.32 2.53
CA ALA A 94 -30.52 -9.92 3.02
C ALA A 94 -31.41 -9.38 1.88
N TYR A 95 -30.88 -8.51 1.01
CA TYR A 95 -31.63 -8.04 -0.16
C TYR A 95 -32.02 -9.17 -1.11
N ARG A 96 -31.13 -10.16 -1.35
CA ARG A 96 -31.44 -11.32 -2.20
C ARG A 96 -32.58 -12.17 -1.64
N TYR A 97 -32.68 -12.28 -0.31
CA TYR A 97 -33.76 -13.00 0.34
C TYR A 97 -35.12 -12.29 0.13
N ASP A 98 -35.16 -10.97 0.29
CA ASP A 98 -36.40 -10.17 0.16
C ASP A 98 -37.06 -10.29 -1.24
N ILE A 99 -36.28 -10.18 -2.31
CA ILE A 99 -36.80 -10.27 -3.70
C ILE A 99 -37.35 -11.64 -4.08
N SER A 100 -36.96 -12.72 -3.40
CA SER A 100 -37.50 -14.05 -3.68
C SER A 100 -38.99 -14.18 -3.34
N HIS A 101 -39.49 -13.34 -2.42
CA HIS A 101 -40.90 -13.28 -2.05
C HIS A 101 -41.74 -12.47 -3.05
N ILE A 102 -41.11 -11.68 -3.93
CA ILE A 102 -41.81 -10.83 -4.90
C ILE A 102 -42.18 -11.60 -6.17
N TYR A 103 -41.46 -12.69 -6.50
CA TYR A 103 -41.69 -13.50 -7.71
C TYR A 103 -42.59 -14.73 -7.49
N GLN A 104 -43.10 -14.96 -6.27
CA GLN A 104 -44.12 -15.97 -6.00
C GLN A 104 -45.51 -15.34 -6.02
N ARG A 105 -46.04 -15.07 -7.20
CA ARG A 105 -47.47 -14.83 -7.43
C ARG A 105 -47.93 -15.51 -8.71
#